data_AF-A0AAC8YIZ7-F1
#
_entry.id   AF-A0AAC8YIZ7-F1
#
_cell.length_a   1.000
_cell.length_b   1.000
_cell.length_c   1.000
_cell.angle_alpha   90.00
_cell.angle_beta   90.00
_cell.angle_gamma   90.00
#
_symmetry.space_group_name_H-M   'P 1'
#
loop_
_entity.id
_entity.type
_entity.pdbx_description
1 polymer ?
#
loop_
_entity_poly.entity_id
_entity_poly.type
_entity_poly.pdbx_seq_one_letter_code
_entity_poly.pdbx_strand_id
1 'polypeptide(L)'
;MPWVRQINSQTDTVYTGNPGWMSVSGVGQLATADGFSNTKDAARMMTECFASSQYYSGFTGSKVISQKEFDRNGHAGWWIRSEIYVSMSNLPQVKGDVVDVVVMNTGRSDFFGVYFNSATIGDSARQKLVDRARDSIQVG
;
A
#
# COMPACT_ATOMS: atom_id res chain seq x y z
N MET A 1 9.17 3.44 4.83
CA MET A 1 9.11 1.98 4.64
C MET A 1 10.52 1.44 4.43
N PRO A 2 11.25 1.10 5.50
CA PRO A 2 12.68 0.75 5.40
C PRO A 2 12.95 -0.59 4.69
N TRP A 3 11.93 -1.46 4.56
CA TRP A 3 12.06 -2.82 4.03
C TRP A 3 11.86 -2.92 2.51
N VAL A 4 11.26 -1.91 1.89
CA VAL A 4 11.01 -1.95 0.44
C VAL A 4 12.25 -1.44 -0.27
N ARG A 5 12.77 -2.25 -1.19
CA ARG A 5 13.97 -1.95 -1.98
C ARG A 5 13.59 -1.51 -3.38
N GLN A 6 14.46 -0.72 -4.00
CA GLN A 6 14.29 -0.22 -5.38
C GLN A 6 12.92 0.45 -5.61
N ILE A 7 12.49 1.27 -4.64
CA ILE A 7 11.19 1.93 -4.68
C ILE A 7 11.16 2.94 -5.82
N ASN A 8 10.15 2.83 -6.67
CA ASN A 8 9.72 3.90 -7.57
C ASN A 8 8.32 4.30 -7.15
N SER A 9 8.11 5.58 -6.81
CA SER A 9 6.81 6.07 -6.35
C SER A 9 6.44 7.40 -6.96
N GLN A 10 5.14 7.58 -7.15
CA GLN A 10 4.51 8.85 -7.45
C GLN A 10 3.79 9.33 -6.18
N THR A 11 3.87 10.64 -5.94
CA THR A 11 3.11 11.32 -4.90
C THR A 11 2.25 12.41 -5.49
N ASP A 12 1.12 12.68 -4.86
CA ASP A 12 0.20 13.74 -5.25
C ASP A 12 -0.32 14.44 -4.00
N THR A 13 -0.18 15.77 -3.93
CA THR A 13 -0.65 16.55 -2.79
C THR A 13 -2.16 16.67 -2.84
N VAL A 14 -2.83 16.17 -1.81
CA VAL A 14 -4.30 16.22 -1.69
C VAL A 14 -4.72 17.47 -0.92
N TYR A 15 -4.07 17.74 0.20
CA TYR A 15 -4.30 18.94 1.01
C TYR A 15 -2.97 19.60 1.36
N THR A 16 -2.90 20.91 1.16
CA THR A 16 -1.77 21.73 1.61
C THR A 16 -1.88 22.00 3.11
N GLY A 17 -0.76 22.00 3.82
CA GLY A 17 -0.70 22.25 5.27
C GLY A 17 0.71 21.99 5.82
N ASN A 18 0.89 22.16 7.13
CA ASN A 18 2.12 21.76 7.82
C ASN A 18 1.80 20.85 9.02
N PRO A 19 1.97 19.51 8.90
CA PRO A 19 2.23 18.79 7.64
C PRO A 19 1.00 18.78 6.71
N GLY A 20 1.24 18.64 5.41
CA GLY A 20 0.20 18.45 4.39
C GLY A 20 -0.28 16.99 4.32
N TRP A 21 -1.24 16.71 3.45
CA TRP A 21 -1.69 15.35 3.15
C TRP A 21 -1.43 15.01 1.69
N MET A 22 -0.95 13.80 1.43
CA MET A 22 -0.64 13.32 0.09
C MET A 22 -1.11 11.90 -0.13
N SER A 23 -1.43 11.60 -1.38
CA SER A 23 -1.59 10.25 -1.87
C SER A 23 -0.26 9.76 -2.40
N VAL A 24 0.05 8.49 -2.18
CA VAL A 24 1.29 7.86 -2.64
C VAL A 24 0.95 6.56 -3.34
N SER A 25 1.52 6.33 -4.51
CA SER A 25 1.46 5.04 -5.21
C SER A 25 2.87 4.64 -5.60
N GLY A 26 3.28 3.39 -5.32
CA GLY A 26 4.64 2.96 -5.58
C GLY A 26 4.77 1.47 -5.83
N VAL A 27 5.88 1.13 -6.48
CA VAL A 27 6.33 -0.24 -6.72
C VAL A 27 7.73 -0.43 -6.18
N GLY A 28 8.05 -1.66 -5.79
CA GLY A 28 9.38 -2.01 -5.31
C GLY A 28 9.53 -3.51 -5.09
N GLN A 29 10.48 -3.87 -4.26
CA GLN A 29 10.84 -5.26 -3.98
C GLN A 29 10.92 -5.53 -2.47
N LEU A 30 10.52 -6.73 -2.07
CA LEU A 30 10.61 -7.23 -0.70
C LEU A 30 11.60 -8.41 -0.68
N ALA A 31 12.69 -8.31 0.07
CA ALA A 31 13.71 -9.36 0.10
C ALA A 31 13.25 -10.54 0.94
N THR A 32 13.35 -11.77 0.44
CA THR A 32 13.01 -12.96 1.23
C THR A 32 13.88 -13.09 2.49
N ALA A 33 15.12 -12.57 2.42
CA ALA A 33 16.05 -12.46 3.55
C ALA A 33 15.53 -11.58 4.71
N ASP A 34 14.57 -10.69 4.47
CA ASP A 34 13.95 -9.84 5.50
C ASP A 34 12.80 -10.56 6.24
N GLY A 35 12.65 -11.87 6.04
CA GLY A 35 11.65 -12.72 6.71
C GLY A 35 10.36 -12.93 5.92
N PHE A 36 10.27 -12.42 4.69
CA PHE A 36 9.14 -12.63 3.80
C PHE A 36 9.19 -14.03 3.19
N SER A 37 8.31 -14.93 3.65
CA SER A 37 8.30 -16.34 3.24
C SER A 37 7.32 -16.65 2.09
N ASN A 38 6.22 -15.91 2.01
CA ASN A 38 5.21 -16.03 0.97
C ASN A 38 4.49 -14.69 0.73
N THR A 39 3.78 -14.56 -0.39
CA THR A 39 3.11 -13.32 -0.81
C THR A 39 2.05 -12.85 0.20
N LYS A 40 1.34 -13.77 0.85
CA LYS A 40 0.31 -13.46 1.85
C LYS A 40 0.91 -12.83 3.10
N ASP A 41 1.91 -13.47 3.69
CA ASP A 41 2.57 -12.94 4.89
C ASP A 41 3.29 -11.64 4.59
N ALA A 42 3.92 -11.52 3.43
CA ALA A 42 4.56 -10.28 2.98
C ALA A 42 3.56 -9.13 2.82
N ALA A 43 2.40 -9.36 2.20
CA ALA A 43 1.36 -8.36 2.08
C ALA A 43 0.78 -7.95 3.44
N ARG A 44 0.60 -8.92 4.36
CA ARG A 44 0.14 -8.65 5.73
C ARG A 44 1.13 -7.75 6.47
N MET A 45 2.40 -8.14 6.51
CA MET A 45 3.46 -7.39 7.20
C MET A 45 3.62 -5.98 6.64
N MET A 46 3.51 -5.82 5.31
CA MET A 46 3.51 -4.50 4.67
C MET A 46 2.31 -3.64 5.10
N THR A 47 1.11 -4.23 5.14
CA THR A 47 -0.10 -3.54 5.60
C THR A 47 0.01 -3.14 7.07
N GLU A 48 0.54 -4.01 7.92
CA GLU A 48 0.82 -3.75 9.33
C GLU A 48 1.86 -2.63 9.50
N CYS A 49 2.86 -2.55 8.63
CA CYS A 49 3.81 -1.43 8.62
C CYS A 49 3.12 -0.09 8.34
N PHE A 50 2.16 -0.03 7.42
CA PHE A 50 1.38 1.19 7.21
C PHE A 50 0.58 1.58 8.46
N ALA A 51 0.01 0.61 9.18
CA ALA A 51 -0.79 0.87 10.38
C ALA A 51 0.02 1.20 11.63
N SER A 52 1.23 0.64 11.77
CA SER A 52 2.05 0.76 13.00
C SER A 52 3.20 1.76 12.89
N SER A 53 3.65 2.11 11.68
CA SER A 53 4.76 3.04 11.51
C SER A 53 4.31 4.50 11.72
N GLN A 54 5.29 5.39 11.88
CA GLN A 54 5.09 6.84 11.92
C GLN A 54 4.63 7.45 10.58
N TYR A 55 4.24 6.61 9.60
CA TYR A 55 3.80 7.05 8.28
C TYR A 55 2.53 7.91 8.36
N TYR A 56 1.62 7.59 9.30
CA TYR A 56 0.41 8.38 9.53
C TYR A 56 0.49 9.15 10.84
N SER A 57 0.60 10.47 10.73
CA SER A 57 0.41 11.37 11.88
C SER A 57 -1.03 11.32 12.36
N GLY A 58 -1.23 11.22 13.68
CA GLY A 58 -2.57 11.16 14.27
C GLY A 58 -3.32 9.86 14.01
N PHE A 59 -2.64 8.74 13.77
CA PHE A 59 -3.26 7.41 13.62
C PHE A 59 -4.21 7.09 14.78
N THR A 60 -5.42 6.64 14.46
CA THR A 60 -6.45 6.25 15.44
C THR A 60 -6.92 4.82 15.28
N GLY A 61 -6.68 4.19 14.13
CA GLY A 61 -7.05 2.79 13.92
C GLY A 61 -6.92 2.36 12.47
N SER A 62 -7.14 1.08 12.23
CA SER A 62 -7.18 0.51 10.88
C SER A 62 -8.22 -0.60 10.77
N LYS A 63 -8.66 -0.86 9.54
CA LYS A 63 -9.63 -1.91 9.23
C LYS A 63 -9.30 -2.54 7.89
N VAL A 64 -9.13 -3.86 7.85
CA VAL A 64 -9.05 -4.59 6.57
C VAL A 64 -10.43 -4.65 5.94
N ILE A 65 -10.53 -4.20 4.68
CA ILE A 65 -11.76 -4.18 3.89
C ILE A 65 -11.84 -5.42 2.99
N SER A 66 -10.71 -5.83 2.41
CA SER A 66 -10.63 -7.00 1.55
C SER A 66 -9.24 -7.59 1.60
N GLN A 67 -9.17 -8.91 1.48
CA GLN A 67 -7.91 -9.61 1.21
C GLN A 67 -8.20 -10.83 0.34
N LYS A 68 -7.38 -11.07 -0.68
CA LYS A 68 -7.56 -12.24 -1.55
C LYS A 68 -6.26 -12.65 -2.23
N GLU A 69 -6.17 -13.94 -2.51
CA GLU A 69 -5.22 -14.48 -3.46
C GLU A 69 -5.66 -14.14 -4.89
N PHE A 70 -4.69 -14.00 -5.78
CA PHE A 70 -4.93 -13.91 -7.21
C PHE A 70 -3.76 -14.51 -7.98
N ASP A 71 -3.99 -14.86 -9.23
CA ASP A 71 -2.95 -15.26 -10.17
C ASP A 71 -2.92 -14.26 -11.34
N ARG A 72 -1.72 -13.99 -11.84
CA ARG A 72 -1.53 -13.21 -13.06
C ARG A 72 -0.46 -13.88 -13.92
N ASN A 73 -0.90 -14.55 -14.98
CA ASN A 73 0.00 -15.25 -15.92
C ASN A 73 0.88 -16.31 -15.23
N GLY A 74 0.34 -17.05 -14.25
CA GLY A 74 1.10 -18.06 -13.49
C GLY A 74 1.93 -17.51 -12.34
N HIS A 75 1.84 -16.20 -12.08
CA HIS A 75 2.45 -15.55 -10.93
C HIS A 75 1.41 -15.35 -9.82
N ALA A 76 1.51 -16.18 -8.78
CA ALA A 76 0.69 -16.06 -7.59
C ALA A 76 0.96 -14.73 -6.86
N GLY A 77 -0.12 -14.12 -6.39
CA GLY A 77 -0.10 -12.85 -5.67
C GLY A 77 -1.12 -12.80 -4.55
N TRP A 78 -0.90 -11.87 -3.63
CA TRP A 78 -1.82 -11.56 -2.55
C TRP A 78 -2.09 -10.07 -2.51
N TRP A 79 -3.37 -9.73 -2.39
CA TRP A 79 -3.82 -8.35 -2.29
C TRP A 79 -4.54 -8.14 -0.96
N ILE A 80 -4.22 -7.02 -0.30
CA ILE A 80 -4.94 -6.51 0.87
C ILE A 80 -5.36 -5.07 0.58
N ARG A 81 -6.62 -4.76 0.87
CA ARG A 81 -7.14 -3.39 0.97
C ARG A 81 -7.55 -3.12 2.40
N SER A 82 -7.05 -2.04 2.96
CA SER A 82 -7.42 -1.57 4.30
C SER A 82 -7.80 -0.09 4.29
N GLU A 83 -8.56 0.32 5.29
CA GLU A 83 -8.71 1.72 5.66
C GLU A 83 -7.79 1.98 6.86
N ILE A 84 -7.01 3.04 6.78
CA ILE A 84 -6.25 3.61 7.87
C ILE A 84 -6.97 4.89 8.29
N TYR A 85 -7.29 5.03 9.57
CA TYR A 85 -7.96 6.20 10.11
C TYR A 85 -6.98 7.09 10.88
N VAL A 86 -7.18 8.39 10.74
CA VAL A 86 -6.41 9.41 11.45
C VAL A 86 -7.33 10.48 12.05
N SER A 87 -6.82 11.20 13.03
CA SER A 87 -7.43 12.41 13.57
C SER A 87 -6.35 13.47 13.76
N MET A 88 -6.51 14.60 13.08
CA MET A 88 -5.51 15.67 13.06
C MET A 88 -6.21 17.03 13.19
N SER A 89 -5.74 17.87 14.10
CA SER A 89 -6.31 19.20 14.34
C SER A 89 -6.03 20.18 13.20
N ASN A 90 -4.90 20.04 12.51
CA ASN A 90 -4.48 20.90 11.40
C ASN A 90 -5.15 20.55 10.07
N LEU A 91 -5.69 19.33 9.93
CA LEU A 91 -6.40 18.84 8.73
C LEU A 91 -7.64 18.01 9.14
N PRO A 92 -8.64 18.62 9.79
CA PRO A 92 -9.78 17.88 10.36
C PRO A 92 -10.68 17.21 9.32
N GLN A 93 -10.60 17.63 8.05
CA GLN A 93 -11.31 17.01 6.94
C GLN A 93 -10.71 15.68 6.49
N VAL A 94 -9.45 15.39 6.86
CA VAL A 94 -8.77 14.14 6.49
C VAL A 94 -9.19 13.04 7.45
N LYS A 95 -9.90 12.03 6.93
CA LYS A 95 -10.30 10.84 7.70
C LYS A 95 -9.22 9.76 7.74
N GLY A 96 -8.26 9.83 6.82
CA GLY A 96 -7.21 8.85 6.58
C GLY A 96 -7.20 8.37 5.14
N ASP A 97 -6.61 7.21 4.88
CA ASP A 97 -6.40 6.67 3.54
C ASP A 97 -6.96 5.25 3.41
N VAL A 98 -7.48 4.93 2.22
CA VAL A 98 -7.60 3.57 1.71
C VAL A 98 -6.23 3.16 1.20
N VAL A 99 -5.69 2.09 1.78
CA VAL A 99 -4.39 1.52 1.43
C VAL A 99 -4.59 0.22 0.66
N ASP A 100 -3.88 0.10 -0.45
CA ASP A 100 -3.77 -1.15 -1.19
C ASP A 100 -2.35 -1.66 -1.10
N VAL A 101 -2.17 -2.92 -0.76
CA VAL A 101 -0.89 -3.63 -0.81
C VAL A 101 -1.09 -4.88 -1.66
N VAL A 102 -0.26 -5.00 -2.71
CA VAL A 102 -0.24 -6.14 -3.61
C VAL A 102 1.18 -6.70 -3.60
N VAL A 103 1.32 -7.97 -3.26
CA VAL A 103 2.61 -8.67 -3.32
C VAL A 103 2.50 -9.82 -4.29
N MET A 104 3.50 -9.97 -5.15
CA MET A 104 3.53 -11.00 -6.19
C MET A 104 4.85 -11.76 -6.21
N ASN A 105 4.77 -13.05 -6.50
CA ASN A 105 5.93 -13.85 -6.85
C ASN A 105 6.33 -13.56 -8.30
N THR A 106 7.50 -12.96 -8.51
CA THR A 106 7.99 -12.62 -9.86
C THR A 106 8.81 -13.74 -10.50
N GLY A 107 8.84 -14.94 -9.91
CA GLY A 107 9.72 -16.05 -10.31
C GLY A 107 11.14 -15.97 -9.75
N ARG A 108 11.46 -14.90 -9.03
CA ARG A 108 12.75 -14.73 -8.32
C ARG A 108 12.69 -15.38 -6.94
N SER A 109 13.79 -16.01 -6.52
CA SER A 109 13.91 -16.65 -5.20
C SER A 109 14.31 -15.69 -4.08
N ASP A 110 14.92 -14.55 -4.43
CA ASP A 110 15.48 -13.57 -3.51
C ASP A 110 14.54 -12.40 -3.20
N PHE A 111 13.54 -12.13 -4.07
CA PHE A 111 12.59 -11.04 -3.89
C PHE A 111 11.16 -11.38 -4.34
N PHE A 112 10.20 -10.79 -3.63
CA PHE A 112 8.85 -10.56 -4.14
C PHE A 112 8.74 -9.16 -4.75
N GLY A 113 7.87 -9.00 -5.75
CA GLY A 113 7.44 -7.69 -6.22
C GLY A 113 6.35 -7.15 -5.29
N VAL A 114 6.37 -5.85 -5.00
CA VAL A 114 5.32 -5.18 -4.23
C VAL A 114 4.83 -3.94 -4.95
N TYR A 115 3.52 -3.77 -4.97
CA TYR A 115 2.83 -2.51 -5.24
C TYR A 115 2.13 -2.07 -3.97
N PHE A 116 2.21 -0.79 -3.66
CA PHE A 116 1.48 -0.20 -2.54
C PHE A 116 0.89 1.15 -2.95
N ASN A 117 -0.22 1.51 -2.30
CA ASN A 117 -0.84 2.81 -2.48
C ASN A 117 -1.48 3.31 -1.17
N SER A 118 -1.58 4.63 -1.03
CA SER A 118 -2.46 5.32 -0.10
C SER A 118 -3.30 6.38 -0.84
N ALA A 119 -4.63 6.31 -0.75
CA ALA A 119 -5.54 7.27 -1.34
C ALA A 119 -6.57 7.73 -0.31
N THR A 120 -6.87 9.03 -0.27
CA THR A 120 -7.70 9.61 0.79
C THR A 120 -9.10 9.00 0.84
N ILE A 121 -9.55 8.63 2.04
CA ILE A 121 -10.89 8.11 2.26
C ILE A 121 -11.92 9.14 1.79
N GLY A 122 -12.80 8.71 0.88
CA GLY A 122 -13.82 9.57 0.25
C GLY A 122 -13.40 10.18 -1.09
N ASP A 123 -12.13 10.07 -1.49
CA ASP A 123 -11.66 10.48 -2.81
C ASP A 123 -11.90 9.39 -3.86
N SER A 124 -13.11 9.37 -4.41
CA SER A 124 -13.49 8.38 -5.42
C SER A 124 -12.71 8.49 -6.73
N ALA A 125 -12.17 9.67 -7.07
CA ALA A 125 -11.43 9.88 -8.30
C ALA A 125 -10.05 9.22 -8.20
N ARG A 126 -9.32 9.46 -7.10
CA ARG A 126 -8.04 8.79 -6.82
C ARG A 126 -8.25 7.29 -6.62
N GLN A 127 -9.30 6.87 -5.91
CA GLN A 127 -9.57 5.44 -5.72
C GLN A 127 -9.73 4.68 -7.05
N LYS A 128 -10.38 5.28 -8.05
CA LYS A 128 -10.50 4.70 -9.39
C LYS A 128 -9.16 4.58 -10.12
N LEU A 129 -8.23 5.51 -9.89
CA LEU A 129 -6.87 5.42 -10.44
C LEU A 129 -6.11 4.25 -9.81
N VAL A 130 -6.23 4.08 -8.49
CA VAL A 130 -5.63 2.97 -7.73
C VAL A 130 -6.18 1.63 -8.18
N ASP A 131 -7.50 1.52 -8.34
CA ASP A 131 -8.13 0.30 -8.85
C ASP A 131 -7.60 -0.07 -10.23
N ARG A 132 -7.49 0.91 -11.15
CA ARG A 132 -6.90 0.67 -12.47
C ARG A 132 -5.42 0.27 -12.39
N ALA A 133 -4.64 0.92 -11.55
CA ALA A 133 -3.22 0.60 -11.36
C ALA A 133 -3.06 -0.85 -10.88
N ARG A 134 -3.77 -1.24 -9.82
CA ARG A 134 -3.83 -2.62 -9.30
C ARG A 134 -4.20 -3.61 -10.40
N ASP A 135 -5.29 -3.33 -11.12
CA ASP A 135 -5.82 -4.22 -12.14
C ASP A 135 -4.97 -4.27 -13.41
N SER A 136 -3.95 -3.40 -13.53
CA SER A 136 -2.99 -3.37 -14.64
C SER A 136 -1.65 -4.04 -14.30
N ILE A 137 -1.42 -4.43 -13.05
CA ILE A 137 -0.16 -5.06 -12.62
C ILE A 137 0.09 -6.32 -13.45
N GLN A 138 1.31 -6.46 -13.94
CA GLN A 138 1.82 -7.61 -14.66
C GLN A 138 3.23 -7.93 -14.19
N VAL A 139 3.60 -9.20 -14.27
CA VAL A 139 5.00 -9.64 -14.18
C VAL A 139 5.46 -9.86 -15.62
N GLY A 140 6.63 -9.30 -15.96
CA GLY A 140 7.27 -9.42 -17.28
C GLY A 140 8.56 -10.23 -17.22
#